data_AF-A0A5K3FRQ2-F1
#
_entry.id   AF-A0A5K3FRQ2-F1
#
_cell.length_a   1.000
_cell.length_b   1.000
_cell.length_c   1.000
_cell.angle_alpha   90.00
_cell.angle_beta   90.00
_cell.angle_gamma   90.00
#
_symmetry.space_group_name_H-M   'P 1'
#
loop_
_entity.id
_entity.type
_entity.pdbx_description
1 polymer ?
#
loop_
_entity_poly.entity_id
_entity_poly.type
_entity_poly.pdbx_seq_one_letter_code
_entity_poly.pdbx_strand_id
1 'polypeptide(L)' 'MLLHQSGGGGWSVASIDPQAPPEERYAAQLQILASLGSTNREANLQALIATFGDVNAAVERLLANGQLN' A
#
# COMPACT_ATOMS: atom_id res chain seq x y z
N MET A 1 -9.39 42.20 11.60
CA MET A 1 -9.67 40.75 11.48
C MET A 1 -8.45 40.14 10.79
N LEU A 2 -7.56 39.50 11.57
CA LEU A 2 -6.25 39.02 11.13
C LEU A 2 -6.37 37.61 10.53
N LEU A 3 -5.70 37.43 9.39
CA LEU A 3 -5.41 36.18 8.69
C LEU A 3 -4.55 35.26 9.58
N HIS A 4 -4.93 33.99 9.77
CA HIS A 4 -4.05 32.92 10.27
C HIS A 4 -4.36 31.65 9.48
N GLN A 5 -3.54 31.33 8.48
CA GLN A 5 -2.45 30.36 8.62
C GLN A 5 -2.97 28.92 8.43
N SER A 6 -3.22 28.59 7.17
CA SER A 6 -3.34 27.22 6.69
C SER A 6 -1.94 26.61 6.64
N GLY A 7 -1.45 26.16 7.79
CA GLY A 7 -0.19 25.43 7.91
C GLY A 7 -0.32 24.05 7.29
N GLY A 8 0.56 23.75 6.32
CA GLY A 8 0.70 22.42 5.75
C GLY A 8 1.05 21.39 6.82
N GLY A 9 0.24 20.34 6.90
CA GLY A 9 0.66 19.06 7.45
C GLY A 9 1.19 18.24 6.28
N GLY A 10 2.52 18.10 6.23
CA GLY A 10 3.20 17.27 5.25
C GLY A 10 2.59 15.89 5.18
N TRP A 11 2.84 15.23 4.06
CA TRP A 11 2.57 13.81 3.85
C TRP A 11 3.23 13.07 4.99
N SER A 12 2.47 12.91 6.07
CA SER A 12 2.84 12.10 7.20
C SER A 12 2.80 10.73 6.56
N VAL A 13 3.97 10.16 6.28
CA VAL A 13 4.08 8.73 6.08
C VAL A 13 3.24 8.15 7.20
N ALA A 14 2.05 7.65 6.86
CA ALA A 14 1.12 7.18 7.85
C ALA A 14 1.94 6.18 8.65
N SER A 15 2.21 6.51 9.91
CA SER A 15 2.92 5.63 10.82
C SER A 15 2.23 4.29 10.66
N ILE A 16 2.94 3.33 10.07
CA ILE A 16 2.42 2.00 9.80
C ILE A 16 2.16 1.44 11.19
N ASP A 17 0.95 1.62 11.67
CA ASP A 17 0.58 1.23 13.01
C ASP A 17 0.62 -0.30 13.02
N PRO A 18 1.56 -0.93 13.75
CA PRO A 18 1.72 -2.37 13.70
C PRO A 18 0.51 -3.10 14.31
N GLN A 19 -0.37 -2.40 15.02
CA GLN A 19 -1.65 -2.90 15.52
C GLN A 19 -2.78 -2.75 14.51
N ALA A 20 -2.63 -1.88 13.50
CA ALA A 20 -3.62 -1.76 12.45
C ALA A 20 -3.66 -3.03 11.57
N PRO A 21 -4.84 -3.37 11.04
CA PRO A 21 -4.98 -4.48 10.12
C PRO A 21 -4.07 -4.27 8.89
N PRO A 22 -3.49 -5.33 8.34
CA PRO A 22 -2.54 -5.24 7.23
C PRO A 22 -3.15 -4.55 5.99
N GLU A 23 -4.47 -4.63 5.80
CA GLU A 23 -5.20 -3.96 4.73
C GLU A 23 -5.11 -2.44 4.83
N GLU A 24 -5.18 -1.89 6.05
CA GLU A 24 -5.04 -0.45 6.31
C GLU A 24 -3.57 -0.04 6.22
N ARG A 25 -2.67 -0.83 6.82
CA ARG A 25 -1.22 -0.58 6.73
C ARG A 25 -0.72 -0.51 5.30
N TYR A 26 -1.25 -1.38 4.45
CA TYR A 26 -0.80 -1.51 3.06
C TYR A 26 -1.75 -0.90 2.04
N ALA A 27 -2.66 -0.01 2.45
CA ALA A 27 -3.68 0.55 1.58
C ALA A 27 -3.10 1.23 0.32
N ALA A 28 -2.01 1.98 0.48
CA ALA A 28 -1.32 2.64 -0.64
C ALA A 28 -0.69 1.64 -1.61
N GLN A 29 -0.08 0.57 -1.09
CA GLN A 29 0.56 -0.47 -1.88
C GLN A 29 -0.47 -1.32 -2.64
N LEU A 30 -1.60 -1.65 -1.99
CA LEU A 30 -2.72 -2.33 -2.64
C LEU A 30 -3.25 -1.54 -3.84
N GLN A 31 -3.33 -0.21 -3.72
CA GLN A 31 -3.73 0.68 -4.81
C GLN A 31 -2.74 0.64 -5.99
N ILE A 32 -1.44 0.59 -5.69
CA ILE A 32 -0.39 0.50 -6.72
C ILE A 32 -0.51 -0.85 -7.45
N LEU A 33 -0.62 -1.96 -6.71
CA LEU A 33 -0.77 -3.29 -7.31
C LEU A 33 -2.03 -3.40 -8.17
N ALA A 34 -3.14 -2.79 -7.74
CA ALA A 34 -4.37 -2.71 -8.54
C ALA A 34 -4.18 -1.89 -9.82
N SER A 35 -3.43 -0.80 -9.75
CA SER A 35 -3.13 0.05 -10.92
C SER A 35 -2.21 -0.65 -11.94
N LEU A 36 -1.40 -1.62 -11.49
CA LEU A 36 -0.54 -2.44 -12.35
C LEU A 36 -1.29 -3.59 -13.05
N GLY A 37 -2.54 -3.85 -12.68
CA GLY A 37 -3.36 -4.92 -13.28
C GLY A 37 -3.71 -6.06 -12.34
N SER A 38 -3.26 -6.05 -11.08
CA SER A 38 -3.66 -7.08 -10.12
C SER A 38 -5.06 -6.80 -9.59
N THR A 39 -6.01 -7.65 -9.96
CA THR A 39 -7.40 -7.55 -9.51
C THR A 39 -7.67 -8.29 -8.20
N ASN A 40 -6.78 -9.20 -7.80
CA ASN A 40 -6.95 -9.99 -6.58
C ASN A 40 -6.34 -9.27 -5.37
N ARG A 41 -7.21 -8.60 -4.60
CA ARG A 41 -6.80 -7.85 -3.40
C ARG A 41 -6.22 -8.74 -2.29
N GLU A 42 -6.73 -9.97 -2.14
CA GLU A 42 -6.21 -10.92 -1.14
C GLU A 42 -4.81 -11.40 -1.50
N ALA A 43 -4.58 -11.70 -2.78
CA ALA A 43 -3.25 -12.05 -3.28
C ALA A 43 -2.25 -10.89 -3.09
N ASN A 44 -2.68 -9.67 -3.38
CA ASN A 44 -1.89 -8.46 -3.16
C ASN A 44 -1.51 -8.31 -1.69
N LEU A 45 -2.47 -8.48 -0.79
CA LEU A 45 -2.26 -8.39 0.65
C LEU A 45 -1.28 -9.47 1.13
N GLN A 46 -1.47 -10.72 0.71
CA GLN A 46 -0.57 -11.84 1.05
C GLN A 46 0.86 -11.60 0.55
N ALA A 47 1.00 -11.09 -0.68
CA ALA A 47 2.29 -10.73 -1.24
C ALA A 47 2.96 -9.63 -0.41
N LEU A 48 2.23 -8.57 -0.06
CA LEU A 48 2.74 -7.46 0.74
C LEU A 48 3.10 -7.87 2.17
N ILE A 49 2.30 -8.73 2.82
CA ILE A 49 2.63 -9.28 4.14
C ILE A 49 3.92 -10.09 4.06
N ALA A 50 4.06 -10.94 3.05
CA ALA A 50 5.24 -11.78 2.88
C ALA A 50 6.51 -11.00 2.53
N THR A 51 6.37 -9.81 1.93
CA THR A 51 7.48 -8.93 1.55
C THR A 51 7.65 -7.76 2.52
N PHE A 52 6.97 -7.79 3.67
CA PHE A 52 7.00 -6.73 4.68
C PHE A 52 6.63 -5.34 4.14
N GLY A 53 5.77 -5.27 3.12
CA GLY A 53 5.31 -4.04 2.49
C GLY A 53 6.11 -3.60 1.26
N ASP A 54 7.08 -4.41 0.81
CA ASP A 54 7.81 -4.13 -0.42
C ASP A 54 6.94 -4.43 -1.66
N VAL A 55 6.63 -3.37 -2.41
CA VAL A 55 5.79 -3.44 -3.61
C VAL A 55 6.50 -4.18 -4.75
N ASN A 56 7.81 -3.97 -4.95
CA ASN A 56 8.52 -4.60 -6.05
C ASN A 56 8.61 -6.11 -5.85
N ALA A 57 8.99 -6.55 -4.65
CA ALA A 57 9.02 -7.98 -4.32
C ALA A 57 7.60 -8.60 -4.36
N ALA A 58 6.57 -7.83 -3.99
CA ALA A 58 5.18 -8.29 -4.09
C ALA A 58 4.78 -8.47 -5.57
N VAL A 59 5.14 -7.54 -6.44
CA VAL A 59 4.92 -7.63 -7.90
C VAL A 59 5.61 -8.84 -8.49
N GLU A 60 6.89 -9.07 -8.20
CA GLU A 60 7.63 -10.24 -8.69
C GLU A 60 6.94 -11.55 -8.29
N ARG A 61 6.46 -11.62 -7.05
CA ARG A 61 5.72 -12.78 -6.57
C ARG A 61 4.37 -12.94 -7.28
N LEU A 62 3.61 -11.87 -7.45
CA LEU A 62 2.32 -11.93 -8.17
C LEU A 62 2.52 -12.35 -9.63
N LEU A 63 3.58 -11.87 -10.30
CA LEU A 63 3.96 -12.33 -11.64
C LEU A 63 4.29 -13.82 -11.65
N ALA A 64 5.10 -14.29 -10.69
CA ALA A 64 5.44 -15.72 -10.56
C ALA A 64 4.20 -16.60 -10.30
N ASN A 65 3.14 -16.06 -9.71
CA ASN A 65 1.87 -16.74 -9.49
C ASN A 65 0.84 -16.50 -10.61
N GLY A 66 1.16 -15.72 -11.65
CA GLY A 66 0.25 -15.39 -12.75
C GLY A 66 -0.95 -14.53 -12.33
N GLN A 67 -0.78 -13.70 -11.30
CA GLN A 67 -1.85 -12.88 -10.70
C GLN A 67 -1.88 -11.44 -11.22
N LEU A 68 -0.88 -11.05 -12.02
CA LEU A 68 -0.80 -9.78 -12.74
C LEU A 68 -1.08 -10.04 -14.23
N ASN A 69 -2.00 -9.26 -14.82
CA ASN A 69 -2.42 -9.36 -16.23
C ASN A 69 -1.90 -8.20 -17.06
#